data_AF-A0A921ZS31-F1
#
_entry.id   AF-A0A921ZS31-F1
#
_cell.length_a   1.000
_cell.length_b   1.000
_cell.length_c   1.000
_cell.angle_alpha   90.00
_cell.angle_beta   90.00
_cell.angle_gamma   90.00
#
_symmetry.space_group_name_H-M   'P 1'
#
loop_
_entity.id
_entity.type
_entity.pdbx_description
1 polymer ?
#
loop_
_entity_poly.entity_id
_entity_poly.type
_entity_poly.pdbx_seq_one_letter_code
_entity_poly.pdbx_strand_id
1 'polypeptide(L)'
;MFKLENSPDSVDQELDSDLLAVDPSYNPKVLDDLFYNEPCIIESLSDTLSRQTSFPVSPIGPPDRYPLNNESQFVVQINSSEVKRKKYLYSHKLNRIYVDIETCFCIEFNWNQKMFTHSGPMYVRSVVVFSDMAQAQKRVEVCVQHYHTAKSAGKPDLEAKNVLLSARSGTDGVYYCGVPERPDSWLSVLVEFNKTSDEPCLHAYQFVCKNSCSTGINRRSIEIIFTLEDKRYVPCVSHQYK
;
A
#
# COMPACT_ATOMS: atom_id res chain seq x y z
N MET A 1 -11.61 30.25 5.21
CA MET A 1 -13.06 30.48 5.30
C MET A 1 -13.47 31.15 4.00
N PHE A 2 -14.11 30.40 3.09
CA PHE A 2 -15.11 30.84 2.09
C PHE A 2 -15.59 29.58 1.35
N LYS A 3 -16.91 29.38 1.38
CA LYS A 3 -17.70 28.39 0.64
C LYS A 3 -18.45 29.18 -0.42
N LEU A 4 -18.63 28.66 -1.63
CA LEU A 4 -19.75 29.02 -2.51
C LEU A 4 -19.96 27.90 -3.55
N GLU A 5 -21.15 27.31 -3.50
CA GLU A 5 -21.75 26.41 -4.48
C GLU A 5 -22.41 27.25 -5.58
N ASN A 6 -22.43 26.76 -6.82
CA ASN A 6 -23.62 26.59 -7.67
C ASN A 6 -23.25 26.26 -9.13
N SER A 7 -23.78 25.12 -9.60
CA SER A 7 -24.25 24.85 -10.98
C SER A 7 -25.65 25.51 -11.13
N PRO A 8 -26.32 25.65 -12.30
CA PRO A 8 -26.19 24.88 -13.55
C PRO A 8 -26.38 25.67 -14.87
N ASP A 9 -26.14 25.00 -16.00
CA ASP A 9 -27.10 24.82 -17.12
C ASP A 9 -26.46 24.58 -18.51
N SER A 10 -27.00 23.52 -19.13
CA SER A 10 -27.18 23.17 -20.55
C SER A 10 -26.53 24.00 -21.67
N VAL A 11 -25.91 23.30 -22.63
CA VAL A 11 -25.89 23.69 -24.05
C VAL A 11 -26.03 22.42 -24.91
N ASP A 12 -27.13 22.37 -25.67
CA ASP A 12 -27.38 21.44 -26.79
C ASP A 12 -26.62 21.90 -28.05
N GLN A 13 -26.18 20.96 -28.89
CA GLN A 13 -25.84 21.15 -30.33
C GLN A 13 -25.69 19.76 -30.96
N GLU A 14 -26.75 19.27 -31.64
CA GLU A 14 -26.95 19.26 -33.11
C GLU A 14 -26.21 18.12 -33.83
N LEU A 15 -27.01 17.12 -34.27
CA LEU A 15 -26.65 16.11 -35.25
C LEU A 15 -26.51 16.75 -36.62
N ASP A 16 -25.45 16.41 -37.34
CA ASP A 16 -25.39 16.58 -38.79
C ASP A 16 -25.26 15.21 -39.46
N SER A 17 -26.30 14.87 -40.20
CA SER A 17 -26.46 13.69 -41.03
C SER A 17 -26.33 14.12 -42.49
N ASP A 18 -25.39 13.53 -43.22
CA ASP A 18 -25.54 13.09 -44.62
C ASP A 18 -24.18 13.00 -45.34
N LEU A 19 -23.74 11.79 -45.68
CA LEU A 19 -23.69 11.32 -47.08
C LEU A 19 -22.93 9.99 -47.21
N LEU A 20 -23.71 9.02 -47.70
CA LEU A 20 -23.31 7.72 -48.19
C LEU A 20 -22.59 7.84 -49.54
N ALA A 21 -21.43 7.20 -49.66
CA ALA A 21 -20.93 6.69 -50.93
C ALA A 21 -20.42 5.26 -50.68
N VAL A 22 -21.23 4.28 -51.09
CA VAL A 22 -20.91 2.84 -51.01
C VAL A 22 -20.20 2.46 -52.31
N ASP A 23 -18.95 2.03 -52.19
CA ASP A 23 -18.16 1.46 -53.28
C ASP A 23 -18.68 0.05 -53.64
N PRO A 24 -19.10 -0.21 -54.90
CA PRO A 24 -19.70 -1.47 -55.29
C PRO A 24 -18.62 -2.53 -55.58
N SER A 25 -17.98 -3.06 -54.54
CA SER A 25 -17.21 -4.31 -54.64
C SER A 25 -17.27 -5.22 -53.40
N TYR A 26 -18.25 -5.03 -52.51
CA TYR A 26 -18.36 -5.83 -51.28
C TYR A 26 -19.33 -7.02 -51.44
N ASN A 27 -18.79 -8.23 -51.32
CA ASN A 27 -19.53 -9.49 -51.36
C ASN A 27 -19.72 -10.02 -49.92
N PRO A 28 -20.95 -10.09 -49.37
CA PRO A 28 -21.19 -10.45 -47.98
C PRO A 28 -21.29 -11.98 -47.82
N LYS A 29 -20.17 -12.70 -47.96
CA LYS A 29 -20.08 -14.14 -47.64
C LYS A 29 -18.74 -14.61 -47.06
N VAL A 30 -17.94 -13.73 -46.46
CA VAL A 30 -16.69 -14.14 -45.79
C VAL A 30 -16.58 -13.44 -44.45
N LEU A 31 -17.45 -13.80 -43.50
CA LEU A 31 -17.37 -13.32 -42.13
C LEU A 31 -18.19 -14.22 -41.21
N ASP A 32 -17.88 -15.52 -41.17
CA ASP A 32 -18.41 -16.44 -40.15
C ASP A 32 -17.48 -17.60 -39.77
N ASP A 33 -16.21 -17.65 -40.23
CA ASP A 33 -15.36 -18.85 -40.06
C ASP A 33 -13.97 -18.60 -39.43
N LEU A 34 -13.78 -17.55 -38.62
CA LEU A 34 -12.46 -17.27 -38.00
C LEU A 34 -12.41 -17.23 -36.45
N PHE A 35 -13.40 -17.80 -35.77
CA PHE A 35 -13.32 -18.02 -34.32
C PHE A 35 -13.72 -19.43 -33.95
N TYR A 36 -12.88 -20.43 -34.23
CA TYR A 36 -12.80 -21.64 -33.40
C TYR A 36 -11.50 -22.41 -33.67
N ASN A 37 -10.72 -22.57 -32.59
CA ASN A 37 -9.69 -23.58 -32.34
C ASN A 37 -8.39 -23.58 -33.17
N GLU A 38 -7.33 -23.00 -32.59
CA GLU A 38 -5.98 -23.57 -32.62
C GLU A 38 -5.36 -23.45 -31.21
N PRO A 39 -4.70 -24.50 -30.68
CA PRO A 39 -4.30 -24.60 -29.29
C PRO A 39 -3.09 -23.68 -29.00
N CYS A 40 -3.26 -22.76 -28.05
CA CYS A 40 -2.13 -21.94 -27.59
C CYS A 40 -1.10 -22.85 -26.93
N ILE A 41 0.09 -22.90 -27.52
CA ILE A 41 1.29 -23.58 -27.01
C ILE A 41 1.52 -23.13 -25.56
N ILE A 42 1.18 -24.00 -24.60
CA ILE A 42 1.57 -23.87 -23.20
C ILE A 42 2.92 -24.56 -23.06
N GLU A 43 3.99 -23.86 -23.44
CA GLU A 43 5.34 -24.23 -23.01
C GLU A 43 6.05 -22.97 -22.49
N SER A 44 6.48 -23.05 -21.22
CA SER A 44 7.46 -22.17 -20.55
C SER A 44 6.99 -20.85 -19.89
N LEU A 45 5.89 -20.87 -19.12
CA LEU A 45 5.71 -19.89 -18.02
C LEU A 45 5.82 -20.52 -16.61
N SER A 46 6.23 -21.79 -16.51
CA SER A 46 6.39 -22.51 -15.24
C SER A 46 7.67 -22.15 -14.45
N ASP A 47 8.65 -21.46 -15.06
CA ASP A 47 9.98 -21.31 -14.46
C ASP A 47 10.26 -19.98 -13.74
N THR A 48 9.23 -19.17 -13.47
CA THR A 48 9.35 -18.00 -12.56
C THR A 48 8.28 -17.93 -11.47
N LEU A 49 7.67 -19.06 -11.10
CA LEU A 49 7.03 -19.23 -9.79
C LEU A 49 8.10 -19.51 -8.71
N SER A 50 9.10 -18.63 -8.61
CA SER A 50 10.12 -18.72 -7.58
C SER A 50 9.58 -18.13 -6.27
N ARG A 51 9.22 -19.03 -5.34
CA ARG A 51 8.81 -18.77 -3.95
C ARG A 51 7.56 -17.88 -3.77
N GLN A 52 6.38 -18.44 -4.01
CA GLN A 52 5.16 -17.94 -3.35
C GLN A 52 5.30 -18.16 -1.84
N THR A 53 5.78 -17.13 -1.14
CA THR A 53 5.69 -17.05 0.30
C THR A 53 4.25 -16.65 0.62
N SER A 54 3.53 -17.51 1.34
CA SER A 54 2.13 -17.28 1.72
C SER A 54 2.06 -16.28 2.87
N PHE A 55 2.09 -14.99 2.53
CA PHE A 55 1.88 -13.88 3.47
C PHE A 55 0.76 -12.96 2.97
N PRO A 56 0.14 -12.17 3.86
CA PRO A 56 -1.00 -11.32 3.53
C PRO A 56 -0.75 -10.34 2.37
N VAL A 57 -1.71 -10.26 1.46
CA VAL A 57 -1.66 -9.38 0.28
C VAL A 57 -1.84 -7.91 0.71
N SER A 58 -1.24 -6.97 -0.02
CA SER A 58 -1.47 -5.54 0.23
C SER A 58 -2.95 -5.17 0.12
N PRO A 59 -3.43 -4.24 0.96
CA PRO A 59 -4.78 -3.72 0.86
C PRO A 59 -4.97 -2.95 -0.46
N ILE A 60 -6.17 -3.09 -1.03
CA ILE A 60 -6.71 -2.19 -2.05
C ILE A 60 -7.51 -1.12 -1.30
N GLY A 61 -7.17 0.15 -1.53
CA GLY A 61 -7.67 1.24 -0.70
C GLY A 61 -6.84 1.48 0.57
N PRO A 62 -7.08 2.61 1.26
CA PRO A 62 -6.48 2.84 2.57
C PRO A 62 -6.99 1.80 3.57
N PRO A 63 -6.14 1.30 4.49
CA PRO A 63 -6.58 0.40 5.54
C PRO A 63 -7.53 1.11 6.50
N ASP A 64 -8.36 0.31 7.17
CA ASP A 64 -9.28 0.81 8.20
C ASP A 64 -8.52 1.49 9.34
N ARG A 65 -9.03 2.66 9.76
CA ARG A 65 -8.46 3.45 10.86
C ARG A 65 -8.98 3.06 12.24
N TYR A 66 -10.08 2.32 12.25
CA TYR A 66 -10.75 1.92 13.48
C TYR A 66 -10.44 0.45 13.75
N PRO A 67 -10.15 0.09 15.01
CA PRO A 67 -9.93 -1.31 15.36
C PRO A 67 -11.17 -2.13 15.01
N LEU A 68 -10.98 -3.18 14.22
CA LEU A 68 -12.06 -4.08 13.79
C LEU A 68 -12.72 -4.77 14.98
N ASN A 69 -11.92 -5.11 15.99
CA ASN A 69 -12.35 -5.68 17.26
C ASN A 69 -11.31 -5.40 18.37
N ASN A 70 -11.77 -5.24 19.62
CA ASN A 70 -10.88 -5.09 20.77
C ASN A 70 -10.36 -6.44 21.30
N GLU A 71 -10.71 -7.55 20.65
CA GLU A 71 -10.49 -8.92 21.14
C GLU A 71 -9.02 -9.31 21.15
N SER A 72 -8.24 -8.88 20.15
CA SER A 72 -6.80 -9.18 20.07
C SER A 72 -5.94 -8.38 21.06
N GLN A 73 -6.52 -7.33 21.66
CA GLN A 73 -5.80 -6.33 22.46
C GLN A 73 -4.51 -5.89 21.76
N PHE A 74 -4.56 -5.65 20.44
CA PHE A 74 -3.40 -5.18 19.70
C PHE A 74 -3.07 -3.75 20.12
N VAL A 75 -1.90 -3.58 20.73
CA VAL A 75 -1.40 -2.31 21.26
C VAL A 75 -0.12 -1.93 20.53
N VAL A 76 -0.07 -0.68 20.10
CA VAL A 76 1.09 -0.04 19.48
C VAL A 76 1.59 1.06 20.41
N GLN A 77 2.87 1.03 20.77
CA GLN A 77 3.48 2.02 21.66
C GLN A 77 4.80 2.53 21.12
N ILE A 78 5.13 3.77 21.45
CA ILE A 78 6.45 4.36 21.23
C ILE A 78 7.04 4.69 22.58
N ASN A 79 8.12 3.98 22.93
CA ASN A 79 8.78 4.17 24.20
C ASN A 79 9.57 5.49 24.22
N SER A 80 9.01 6.46 24.94
CA SER A 80 9.51 7.83 25.02
C SER A 80 10.35 8.08 26.27
N SER A 81 10.63 7.07 27.08
CA SER A 81 11.29 7.25 28.39
C SER A 81 12.74 7.76 28.29
N GLU A 82 13.37 7.68 27.11
CA GLU A 82 14.77 8.08 26.88
C GLU A 82 14.95 9.19 25.83
N VAL A 83 14.10 10.23 25.86
CA VAL A 83 14.12 11.32 24.85
C VAL A 83 15.49 11.99 24.70
N LYS A 84 16.27 12.12 25.78
CA LYS A 84 17.53 12.91 25.80
C LYS A 84 18.66 12.35 24.91
N ARG A 85 18.56 11.08 24.48
CA ARG A 85 19.56 10.42 23.60
C ARG A 85 18.99 10.05 22.23
N LYS A 86 17.68 10.20 22.03
CA LYS A 86 16.98 9.74 20.84
C LYS A 86 16.94 10.86 19.80
N LYS A 87 17.29 10.52 18.56
CA LYS A 87 17.18 11.40 17.38
C LYS A 87 15.71 11.61 16.92
N TYR A 88 14.75 11.20 17.75
CA TYR A 88 13.33 11.38 17.52
C TYR A 88 12.64 11.73 18.85
N LEU A 89 11.57 12.50 18.74
CA LEU A 89 10.69 12.91 19.84
C LEU A 89 9.29 12.35 19.57
N TYR A 90 8.69 11.69 20.55
CA TYR A 90 7.28 11.32 20.50
C TYR A 90 6.48 12.10 21.54
N SER A 91 5.37 12.68 21.10
CA SER A 91 4.42 13.40 21.95
C SER A 91 3.18 12.53 22.14
N HIS A 92 3.03 11.95 23.34
CA HIS A 92 1.82 11.22 23.73
C HIS A 92 0.56 12.10 23.61
N LYS A 93 0.67 13.39 23.97
CA LYS A 93 -0.45 14.34 23.89
C LYS A 93 -0.97 14.54 22.46
N LEU A 94 -0.07 14.52 21.48
CA LEU A 94 -0.42 14.72 20.07
C LEU A 94 -0.53 13.41 19.28
N ASN A 95 -0.24 12.27 19.93
CA ASN A 95 -0.01 10.99 19.27
C ASN A 95 0.86 11.14 18.01
N ARG A 96 2.00 11.83 18.15
CA ARG A 96 2.82 12.25 17.00
C ARG A 96 4.30 12.06 17.27
N ILE A 97 4.98 11.45 16.31
CA ILE A 97 6.44 11.37 16.25
C ILE A 97 7.01 12.50 15.39
N TYR A 98 8.09 13.09 15.87
CA TYR A 98 8.94 14.05 15.17
C TYR A 98 10.31 13.40 15.02
N VAL A 99 10.72 13.17 13.79
CA VAL A 99 11.94 12.42 13.48
C VAL A 99 12.56 12.99 12.22
N ASP A 100 13.88 13.08 12.20
CA ASP A 100 14.63 13.45 11.00
C ASP A 100 14.53 12.32 9.95
N ILE A 101 14.65 12.70 8.68
CA ILE A 101 14.75 11.73 7.59
C ILE A 101 15.91 10.75 7.87
N GLU A 102 15.73 9.47 7.52
CA GLU A 102 16.69 8.37 7.69
C GLU A 102 17.08 8.09 9.15
N THR A 103 16.41 8.70 10.12
CA THR A 103 16.58 8.37 11.52
C THR A 103 15.65 7.23 11.90
N CYS A 104 16.24 6.17 12.47
CA CYS A 104 15.50 5.04 13.00
C CYS A 104 14.70 5.42 14.26
N PHE A 105 13.46 4.96 14.33
CA PHE A 105 12.62 5.01 15.52
C PHE A 105 11.98 3.64 15.77
N CYS A 106 11.92 3.24 17.04
CA CYS A 106 11.39 1.94 17.43
C CYS A 106 9.92 2.03 17.84
N ILE A 107 9.15 1.04 17.39
CA ILE A 107 7.77 0.82 17.78
C ILE A 107 7.71 -0.50 18.55
N GLU A 108 6.94 -0.50 19.63
CA GLU A 108 6.64 -1.69 20.43
C GLU A 108 5.23 -2.17 20.07
N PHE A 109 5.13 -3.44 19.68
CA PHE A 109 3.89 -4.10 19.34
C PHE A 109 3.59 -5.16 20.39
N ASN A 110 2.38 -5.15 20.93
CA ASN A 110 1.93 -6.20 21.83
C ASN A 110 0.51 -6.64 21.47
N TRP A 111 0.21 -7.91 21.73
CA TRP A 111 -1.10 -8.50 21.53
C TRP A 111 -1.24 -9.75 22.39
N ASN A 112 -2.47 -10.16 22.64
CA ASN A 112 -2.74 -11.38 23.39
C ASN A 112 -2.66 -12.60 22.45
N GLN A 113 -1.53 -13.29 22.44
CA GLN A 113 -1.29 -14.46 21.58
C GLN A 113 -2.32 -15.59 21.81
N LYS A 114 -2.89 -15.70 23.03
CA LYS A 114 -3.86 -16.76 23.37
C LYS A 114 -5.21 -16.60 22.66
N MET A 115 -5.49 -15.40 22.13
CA MET A 115 -6.71 -15.13 21.36
C MET A 115 -6.67 -15.72 19.95
N PHE A 116 -5.51 -16.16 19.47
CA PHE A 116 -5.36 -16.73 18.14
C PHE A 116 -5.39 -18.26 18.20
N THR A 117 -6.27 -18.87 17.40
CA THR A 117 -6.49 -20.32 17.37
C THR A 117 -5.38 -21.11 16.67
N HIS A 118 -4.44 -20.43 16.02
CA HIS A 118 -3.35 -21.04 15.28
C HIS A 118 -1.99 -20.73 15.88
N SER A 119 -1.13 -21.73 15.95
CA SER A 119 0.29 -21.55 16.18
C SER A 119 0.94 -21.14 14.85
N GLY A 120 1.49 -19.93 14.81
CA GLY A 120 2.16 -19.44 13.62
C GLY A 120 2.67 -18.03 13.80
N PRO A 121 3.53 -17.57 12.87
CA PRO A 121 3.94 -16.18 12.85
C PRO A 121 2.73 -15.27 12.63
N MET A 122 2.74 -14.14 13.34
CA MET A 122 1.86 -13.01 13.10
C MET A 122 2.63 -11.97 12.29
N TYR A 123 1.91 -11.14 11.54
CA TYR A 123 2.48 -10.09 10.74
C TYR A 123 1.96 -8.74 11.22
N VAL A 124 2.85 -7.76 11.33
CA VAL A 124 2.44 -6.36 11.47
C VAL A 124 2.64 -5.69 10.13
N ARG A 125 1.54 -5.21 9.55
CA ARG A 125 1.60 -4.33 8.38
C ARG A 125 1.60 -2.90 8.86
N SER A 126 2.46 -2.10 8.24
CA SER A 126 2.51 -0.65 8.40
C SER A 126 2.21 0.01 7.07
N VAL A 127 1.23 0.91 7.06
CA VAL A 127 0.79 1.65 5.89
C VAL A 127 0.82 3.13 6.21
N VAL A 128 1.44 3.92 5.35
CA VAL A 128 1.41 5.38 5.49
C VAL A 128 0.27 5.95 4.65
N VAL A 129 -0.59 6.74 5.28
CA VAL A 129 -1.72 7.41 4.64
C VAL A 129 -1.70 8.89 4.96
N PHE A 130 -2.33 9.72 4.12
CA PHE A 130 -2.61 11.10 4.48
C PHE A 130 -3.63 11.14 5.62
N SER A 131 -3.37 11.90 6.69
CA SER A 131 -4.27 11.96 7.85
C SER A 131 -5.65 12.50 7.50
N ASP A 132 -5.76 13.39 6.51
CA ASP A 132 -7.05 13.90 6.01
C ASP A 132 -7.80 12.83 5.19
N MET A 133 -9.03 12.51 5.58
CA MET A 133 -9.92 11.57 4.90
C MET A 133 -10.11 11.85 3.42
N ALA A 134 -10.25 13.12 3.04
CA ALA A 134 -10.45 13.50 1.64
C ALA A 134 -9.19 13.21 0.79
N GLN A 135 -8.01 13.19 1.43
CA GLN A 135 -6.74 12.87 0.77
C GLN A 135 -6.32 11.42 1.02
N ALA A 136 -6.92 10.71 1.97
CA ALA A 136 -6.56 9.33 2.32
C ALA A 136 -6.78 8.35 1.17
N GLN A 137 -7.60 8.71 0.17
CA GLN A 137 -7.80 7.98 -1.08
C GLN A 137 -6.60 8.10 -2.04
N LYS A 138 -5.59 8.92 -1.72
CA LYS A 138 -4.33 9.00 -2.45
C LYS A 138 -3.26 8.26 -1.66
N ARG A 139 -2.56 7.36 -2.35
CA ARG A 139 -1.38 6.67 -1.82
C ARG A 139 -0.26 7.67 -1.50
N VAL A 140 0.44 7.43 -0.39
CA VAL A 140 1.61 8.24 -0.01
C VAL A 140 2.86 7.61 -0.59
N GLU A 141 3.59 8.37 -1.39
CA GLU A 141 4.85 7.96 -2.01
C GLU A 141 5.96 8.97 -1.70
N VAL A 142 7.21 8.50 -1.82
CA VAL A 142 8.36 9.41 -1.77
C VAL A 142 8.28 10.43 -2.90
N CYS A 143 8.99 11.53 -2.74
CA CYS A 143 9.10 12.49 -3.83
C CYS A 143 9.99 11.97 -4.96
N VAL A 144 9.82 12.53 -6.15
CA VAL A 144 10.57 12.15 -7.37
C VAL A 144 12.09 12.11 -7.14
N GLN A 145 12.64 13.08 -6.41
CA GLN A 145 14.08 13.15 -6.15
C GLN A 145 14.57 12.00 -5.26
N HIS A 146 13.86 11.70 -4.17
CA HIS A 146 14.23 10.60 -3.28
C HIS A 146 13.99 9.24 -3.96
N TYR A 147 12.96 9.11 -4.79
CA TYR A 147 12.76 7.92 -5.63
C TYR A 147 13.96 7.67 -6.53
N HIS A 148 14.38 8.67 -7.33
CA HIS A 148 15.55 8.52 -8.20
C HIS A 148 16.82 8.18 -7.42
N THR A 149 17.03 8.85 -6.27
CA THR A 149 18.18 8.56 -5.39
C THR A 149 18.17 7.10 -4.93
N ALA A 150 17.02 6.58 -4.50
CA ALA A 150 16.87 5.19 -4.08
C ALA A 150 17.08 4.21 -5.24
N LYS A 151 16.53 4.50 -6.44
CA LYS A 151 16.73 3.68 -7.64
C LYS A 151 18.20 3.64 -8.07
N SER A 152 18.90 4.78 -8.04
CA SER A 152 20.34 4.86 -8.33
C SER A 152 21.17 4.06 -7.32
N ALA A 153 20.69 3.92 -6.08
CA ALA A 153 21.29 3.05 -5.06
C ALA A 153 20.91 1.56 -5.20
N GLY A 154 20.22 1.18 -6.28
CA GLY A 154 19.85 -0.21 -6.57
C GLY A 154 18.66 -0.73 -5.75
N LYS A 155 17.85 0.15 -5.15
CA LYS A 155 16.68 -0.28 -4.38
C LYS A 155 15.59 -0.89 -5.27
N PRO A 156 14.95 -1.99 -4.85
CA PRO A 156 13.75 -2.51 -5.50
C PRO A 156 12.66 -1.44 -5.60
N ASP A 157 11.76 -1.57 -6.57
CA ASP A 157 10.79 -0.51 -6.88
C ASP A 157 9.88 -0.16 -5.70
N LEU A 158 9.37 -1.18 -5.01
CA LEU A 158 8.52 -1.02 -3.83
C LEU A 158 9.26 -0.33 -2.67
N GLU A 159 10.53 -0.65 -2.44
CA GLU A 159 11.35 0.06 -1.45
C GLU A 159 11.58 1.51 -1.88
N ALA A 160 11.89 1.73 -3.16
CA ALA A 160 12.20 3.05 -3.68
C ALA A 160 10.99 4.00 -3.65
N LYS A 161 9.75 3.49 -3.74
CA LYS A 161 8.52 4.30 -3.68
C LYS A 161 7.97 4.49 -2.26
N ASN A 162 8.28 3.59 -1.33
CA ASN A 162 7.76 3.63 0.03
C ASN A 162 8.36 4.79 0.85
N VAL A 163 7.52 5.56 1.52
CA VAL A 163 7.98 6.64 2.43
C VAL A 163 8.49 6.14 3.77
N LEU A 164 8.06 4.95 4.18
CA LEU A 164 8.42 4.30 5.43
C LEU A 164 9.14 3.00 5.10
N LEU A 165 10.35 2.83 5.60
CA LEU A 165 11.14 1.61 5.44
C LEU A 165 11.39 0.96 6.79
N SER A 166 11.60 -0.35 6.76
CA SER A 166 12.20 -1.04 7.88
C SER A 166 13.66 -0.63 8.04
N ALA A 167 14.13 -0.44 9.28
CA ALA A 167 15.55 -0.29 9.58
C ALA A 167 16.35 -1.58 9.29
N ARG A 168 15.66 -2.70 9.09
CA ARG A 168 16.21 -4.01 8.73
C ARG A 168 15.90 -4.38 7.27
N SER A 169 15.84 -3.39 6.37
CA SER A 169 15.55 -3.66 4.95
C SER A 169 16.54 -4.68 4.36
N GLY A 170 16.04 -5.67 3.63
CA GLY A 170 16.85 -6.73 3.04
C GLY A 170 17.18 -7.91 3.97
N THR A 171 16.57 -7.98 5.17
CA THR A 171 16.65 -9.17 6.03
C THR A 171 15.38 -10.01 5.97
N ASP A 172 15.50 -11.31 6.27
CA ASP A 172 14.35 -12.22 6.37
C ASP A 172 13.27 -11.68 7.34
N GLY A 173 12.01 -11.93 7.00
CA GLY A 173 10.85 -11.51 7.79
C GLY A 173 10.41 -10.05 7.58
N VAL A 174 10.98 -9.33 6.61
CA VAL A 174 10.52 -8.01 6.18
C VAL A 174 10.14 -8.04 4.72
N TYR A 175 8.91 -7.63 4.40
CA TYR A 175 8.38 -7.64 3.05
C TYR A 175 7.82 -6.27 2.69
N TYR A 176 8.19 -5.76 1.52
CA TYR A 176 7.55 -4.58 0.94
C TYR A 176 6.44 -5.06 0.03
N CYS A 177 5.23 -4.56 0.26
CA CYS A 177 4.05 -5.02 -0.45
C CYS A 177 3.37 -3.84 -1.16
N GLY A 178 2.78 -4.12 -2.32
CA GLY A 178 2.01 -3.17 -3.13
C GLY A 178 2.15 -3.53 -4.61
N VAL A 179 1.32 -2.92 -5.44
CA VAL A 179 1.48 -2.95 -6.90
C VAL A 179 1.84 -1.52 -7.34
N PRO A 180 3.11 -1.23 -7.65
CA PRO A 180 3.57 0.13 -7.94
C PRO A 180 2.78 0.82 -9.06
N GLU A 181 2.31 0.04 -10.02
CA GLU A 181 1.58 0.49 -11.22
C GLU A 181 0.09 0.77 -10.94
N ARG A 182 -0.44 0.28 -9.81
CA ARG A 182 -1.85 0.45 -9.42
C ARG A 182 -1.99 1.51 -8.32
N PRO A 183 -2.55 2.69 -8.61
CA PRO A 183 -2.67 3.79 -7.63
C PRO A 183 -3.52 3.43 -6.40
N ASP A 184 -4.45 2.49 -6.56
CA ASP A 184 -5.34 1.98 -5.54
C ASP A 184 -4.74 0.85 -4.69
N SER A 185 -3.52 0.40 -5.00
CA SER A 185 -2.77 -0.57 -4.19
C SER A 185 -1.83 0.17 -3.23
N TRP A 186 -2.13 0.15 -1.93
CA TRP A 186 -1.31 0.90 -0.96
C TRP A 186 0.05 0.24 -0.78
N LEU A 187 1.09 1.09 -0.70
CA LEU A 187 2.43 0.64 -0.36
C LEU A 187 2.50 0.39 1.14
N SER A 188 3.10 -0.74 1.52
CA SER A 188 3.18 -1.13 2.92
C SER A 188 4.45 -1.91 3.22
N VAL A 189 4.82 -1.93 4.50
CA VAL A 189 5.88 -2.78 5.03
C VAL A 189 5.24 -3.80 5.97
N LEU A 190 5.45 -5.08 5.68
CA LEU A 190 4.98 -6.21 6.44
C LEU A 190 6.16 -6.84 7.20
N VAL A 191 6.00 -7.01 8.51
CA VAL A 191 7.04 -7.55 9.38
C VAL A 191 6.52 -8.80 10.08
N GLU A 192 7.26 -9.89 9.95
CA GLU A 192 6.96 -11.16 10.61
C GLU A 192 7.44 -11.16 12.07
N PHE A 193 6.57 -11.62 12.97
CA PHE A 193 6.89 -11.85 14.38
C PHE A 193 6.50 -13.25 14.82
N ASN A 194 7.47 -13.93 15.42
CA ASN A 194 7.27 -15.19 16.14
C ASN A 194 7.26 -14.89 17.65
N LYS A 195 6.13 -14.40 18.16
CA LYS A 195 5.99 -14.02 19.57
C LYS A 195 5.91 -15.27 20.44
N THR A 196 6.91 -15.46 21.30
CA THR A 196 7.03 -16.62 22.21
C THR A 196 6.79 -16.27 23.68
N SER A 197 6.70 -14.99 24.02
CA SER A 197 6.45 -14.49 25.37
C SER A 197 5.50 -13.30 25.35
N ASP A 198 5.04 -12.85 26.52
CA ASP A 198 4.18 -11.68 26.66
C ASP A 198 4.92 -10.34 26.47
N GLU A 199 6.25 -10.36 26.31
CA GLU A 199 7.08 -9.17 26.07
C GLU A 199 6.75 -8.49 24.73
N PRO A 200 6.73 -7.15 24.65
CA PRO A 200 6.48 -6.44 23.40
C PRO A 200 7.50 -6.80 22.31
N CYS A 201 7.00 -7.01 21.11
CA CYS A 201 7.80 -7.18 19.91
C CYS A 201 8.29 -5.81 19.42
N LEU A 202 9.59 -5.66 19.20
CA LEU A 202 10.18 -4.39 18.75
C LEU A 202 10.46 -4.40 17.26
N HIS A 203 10.14 -3.30 16.57
CA HIS A 203 10.64 -3.05 15.22
C HIS A 203 11.01 -1.59 15.02
N ALA A 204 12.14 -1.37 14.34
CA ALA A 204 12.60 -0.06 13.99
C ALA A 204 12.22 0.29 12.55
N TYR A 205 11.67 1.47 12.36
CA TYR A 205 11.35 2.04 11.05
C TYR A 205 12.15 3.33 10.82
N GLN A 206 12.19 3.78 9.56
CA GLN A 206 12.73 5.08 9.19
C GLN A 206 11.90 5.71 8.07
N PHE A 207 11.74 7.03 8.11
CA PHE A 207 11.18 7.78 6.98
C PHE A 207 12.27 8.14 5.99
N VAL A 208 12.03 7.97 4.69
CA VAL A 208 13.00 8.28 3.61
C VAL A 208 12.55 9.43 2.72
N CYS A 209 11.52 10.16 3.13
CA CYS A 209 11.10 11.39 2.46
C CYS A 209 10.70 12.44 3.51
N LYS A 210 11.09 13.70 3.28
CA LYS A 210 10.73 14.80 4.18
C LYS A 210 9.27 15.18 3.95
N ASN A 211 8.59 15.57 5.03
CA ASN A 211 7.23 16.12 4.95
C ASN A 211 7.17 17.33 3.99
N SER A 212 8.23 18.13 3.93
CA SER A 212 8.30 19.33 3.06
C SER A 212 8.53 19.06 1.57
N CYS A 213 8.73 17.82 1.13
CA CYS A 213 9.00 17.53 -0.28
C CYS A 213 7.76 17.78 -1.17
N SER A 214 7.87 18.71 -2.10
CA SER A 214 6.74 19.22 -2.91
C SER A 214 6.09 18.19 -3.84
N THR A 215 6.86 17.23 -4.37
CA THR A 215 6.33 16.17 -5.26
C THR A 215 5.98 14.87 -4.53
N GLY A 216 6.10 14.84 -3.20
CA GLY A 216 5.73 13.68 -2.37
C GLY A 216 4.68 14.07 -1.35
N ILE A 217 5.05 14.02 -0.07
CA ILE A 217 4.14 14.33 1.06
C ILE A 217 3.58 15.76 0.96
N ASN A 218 4.39 16.73 0.53
CA ASN A 218 3.99 18.11 0.24
C ASN A 218 3.27 18.82 1.40
N ARG A 219 3.86 18.75 2.60
CA ARG A 219 3.39 19.37 3.85
C ARG A 219 2.01 18.91 4.33
N ARG A 220 1.45 17.86 3.71
CA ARG A 220 0.21 17.22 4.15
C ARG A 220 0.51 16.33 5.36
N SER A 221 -0.36 16.38 6.36
CA SER A 221 -0.24 15.47 7.52
C SER A 221 -0.36 14.03 7.04
N ILE A 222 0.50 13.17 7.57
CA ILE A 222 0.47 11.73 7.36
C ILE A 222 0.35 11.03 8.70
N GLU A 223 -0.15 9.81 8.68
CA GLU A 223 -0.17 8.89 9.80
C GLU A 223 0.26 7.50 9.34
N ILE A 224 0.73 6.70 10.29
CA ILE A 224 1.03 5.28 10.06
C ILE A 224 -0.12 4.48 10.68
N ILE A 225 -0.76 3.65 9.88
CA ILE A 225 -1.73 2.66 10.33
C ILE A 225 -1.00 1.34 10.47
N PHE A 226 -1.11 0.73 11.65
CA PHE A 226 -0.60 -0.60 11.93
C PHE A 226 -1.75 -1.59 12.02
N THR A 227 -1.66 -2.69 11.30
CA THR A 227 -2.60 -3.82 11.40
C THR A 227 -1.85 -5.07 11.82
N LEU A 228 -2.50 -5.89 12.66
CA LEU A 228 -2.03 -7.21 13.04
C LEU A 228 -2.76 -8.24 12.17
N GLU A 229 -2.00 -9.02 11.42
CA GLU A 229 -2.50 -9.93 10.39
C GLU A 229 -1.96 -11.35 10.63
N ASP A 230 -2.79 -12.36 10.37
CA ASP A 230 -2.33 -13.75 10.27
C ASP A 230 -2.10 -14.14 8.80
N LYS A 231 -1.49 -15.31 8.56
CA LYS A 231 -1.27 -15.81 7.18
C LYS A 231 -2.56 -16.02 6.38
N ARG A 232 -3.73 -16.02 7.02
CA ARG A 232 -5.02 -16.42 6.40
C ARG A 232 -5.72 -15.26 5.70
N TYR A 233 -5.21 -14.03 5.81
CA TYR A 233 -5.78 -12.89 5.08
C TYR A 233 -5.36 -12.89 3.60
N VAL A 234 -6.04 -13.73 2.81
CA VAL A 234 -6.15 -13.57 1.36
C VAL A 234 -7.47 -12.83 1.12
N PRO A 235 -7.48 -11.54 0.75
CA PRO A 235 -8.69 -10.98 0.16
C PRO A 235 -8.90 -11.71 -1.17
N CYS A 236 -9.76 -12.73 -1.16
CA CYS A 236 -10.26 -13.36 -2.37
C CYS A 236 -10.91 -12.28 -3.23
N VAL A 237 -10.21 -11.79 -4.26
CA VAL A 237 -10.84 -11.00 -5.30
C VAL A 237 -11.51 -11.97 -6.27
N SER A 238 -12.70 -12.45 -5.93
CA SER A 238 -13.58 -13.09 -6.91
C SER A 238 -14.33 -11.99 -7.66
N HIS A 239 -13.82 -11.58 -8.83
CA HIS A 239 -14.66 -10.97 -9.85
C HIS A 239 -14.82 -11.99 -10.97
N GLN A 240 -15.90 -12.78 -10.90
CA GLN A 240 -16.49 -13.37 -12.09
C GLN A 240 -17.20 -12.23 -12.83
N TYR A 241 -16.70 -11.87 -14.01
CA TYR A 241 -17.52 -11.14 -14.98
C TYR A 241 -18.23 -12.19 -15.85
N LYS A 242 -19.55 -12.11 -15.89
CA LYS A 242 -20.37 -12.65 -16.99
C LYS A 242 -20.32 -11.67 -18.15
#